data_AF-A0A942T264-F1
#
_entry.id   AF-A0A942T264-F1
#
_cell.length_a   1.000
_cell.length_b   1.000
_cell.length_c   1.000
_cell.angle_alpha   90.00
_cell.angle_beta   90.00
_cell.angle_gamma   90.00
#
_symmetry.space_group_name_H-M   'P 1'
#
loop_
_entity.id
_entity.type
_entity.pdbx_description
1 polymer ?
#
loop_
_entity_poly.entity_id
_entity_poly.type
_entity_poly.pdbx_seq_one_letter_code
_entity_poly.pdbx_strand_id
1 'polypeptide(L)'
;MLVIIAISMIVGLALSGATLTASKQFHKTDDRNKVTDVAEMGIAYYQTLVNQLVVKAEEAATKKTAIDVKTQIDQEMLQHKSRLITDAQIVLTYNRSFCEKFKQLQQESLAANTNFKKINDQTYESNFFTVEGENKYKVTANIVATCTDAESFPVTFESTGKTANENMTLSGNFVVAKSNILNRIGEQGPNLSVFSLINQLDLQLTGNDVLSTNIIALLNGTLLGNTFLSITNEAYIKILNLSGNAGLLVQGDTIFDSLSMGGNGTLIVFGDVFFKTGIDTLNGDAFDVCIIGNTYLVDSNNTLQPLPNYSNLRNVCGKGSWGIDPENGINVTY
;
A
#
# COMPACT_ATOMS: atom_id res chain seq x y z
N MET A 1 -49.06 -28.66 -57.92
CA MET A 1 -47.77 -29.31 -57.60
C MET A 1 -46.59 -28.34 -57.75
N LEU A 2 -46.44 -27.62 -58.88
CA LEU A 2 -45.37 -26.63 -59.10
C LEU A 2 -45.30 -25.49 -58.06
N VAL A 3 -46.44 -24.98 -57.60
CA VAL A 3 -46.49 -23.88 -56.60
C VAL A 3 -45.93 -24.31 -55.23
N ILE A 4 -46.19 -25.55 -54.82
CA ILE A 4 -45.69 -26.08 -53.54
C ILE A 4 -44.16 -26.22 -53.60
N ILE A 5 -43.62 -26.69 -54.73
CA ILE A 5 -42.19 -26.81 -54.96
C ILE A 5 -41.50 -25.43 -54.91
N ALA A 6 -42.08 -24.42 -55.56
CA ALA A 6 -41.55 -23.06 -55.55
C ALA A 6 -41.52 -22.44 -54.14
N ILE A 7 -42.60 -22.59 -53.37
CA ILE A 7 -42.66 -22.09 -51.99
C ILE A 7 -41.64 -22.81 -51.11
N SER A 8 -41.49 -24.14 -51.24
CA SER A 8 -40.49 -24.88 -50.48
C SER A 8 -39.04 -24.51 -50.81
N MET A 9 -38.74 -24.16 -52.07
CA MET A 9 -37.40 -23.68 -52.46
C MET A 9 -37.09 -22.30 -51.87
N ILE A 10 -38.05 -21.36 -51.91
CA ILE A 10 -37.87 -20.01 -51.35
C ILE A 10 -37.67 -20.07 -49.83
N VAL A 11 -38.48 -20.88 -49.13
CA VAL A 11 -38.36 -21.06 -47.68
C VAL A 11 -37.05 -21.77 -47.31
N GLY A 12 -36.63 -22.78 -48.08
CA GLY A 12 -35.34 -23.46 -47.88
C GLY A 12 -34.13 -22.53 -48.05
N LEU A 13 -34.15 -21.68 -49.07
CA LEU A 13 -33.09 -20.67 -49.28
C LEU A 13 -33.09 -19.60 -48.19
N ALA A 14 -34.26 -19.15 -47.74
CA ALA A 14 -34.38 -18.18 -46.65
C ALA A 14 -33.86 -18.73 -45.31
N LEU A 15 -34.21 -19.98 -44.96
CA LEU A 15 -33.70 -20.68 -43.77
C LEU A 15 -32.18 -20.92 -43.84
N SER A 16 -31.66 -21.28 -45.03
CA SER A 16 -30.22 -21.45 -45.25
C SER A 16 -29.44 -20.13 -45.11
N GLY A 17 -30.01 -19.03 -45.61
CA GLY A 17 -29.43 -17.68 -45.43
C GLY A 17 -29.44 -17.22 -43.97
N ALA A 18 -30.53 -17.49 -43.24
CA ALA A 18 -30.65 -17.16 -41.82
C ALA A 18 -29.67 -17.97 -40.94
N THR A 19 -29.52 -19.27 -41.20
CA THR A 19 -28.58 -20.15 -40.47
C THR A 19 -27.12 -19.79 -40.73
N LEU A 20 -26.74 -19.45 -41.96
CA LEU A 20 -25.39 -18.95 -42.27
C LEU A 20 -25.10 -17.59 -41.61
N THR A 21 -26.10 -16.70 -41.57
CA THR A 21 -25.95 -15.38 -40.91
C THR A 21 -25.83 -15.54 -39.40
N ALA A 22 -26.63 -16.41 -38.79
CA ALA A 22 -26.54 -16.73 -37.38
C ALA A 22 -25.17 -17.35 -37.03
N SER A 23 -24.69 -18.34 -37.79
CA SER A 23 -23.36 -18.94 -37.59
C SER A 23 -22.23 -17.91 -37.66
N LYS A 24 -22.25 -16.99 -38.64
CA LYS A 24 -21.27 -15.89 -38.71
C LYS A 24 -21.36 -14.95 -37.51
N GLN A 25 -22.56 -14.63 -37.04
CA GLN A 25 -22.75 -13.80 -35.85
C GLN A 25 -22.25 -14.51 -34.59
N PHE A 26 -22.51 -15.81 -34.43
CA PHE A 26 -21.98 -16.61 -33.33
C PHE A 26 -20.45 -16.65 -33.31
N HIS A 27 -19.81 -16.93 -34.46
CA HIS A 27 -18.34 -16.93 -34.54
C HIS A 27 -17.75 -15.55 -34.23
N LYS A 28 -18.38 -14.47 -34.69
CA LYS A 28 -17.93 -13.11 -34.38
C LYS A 28 -18.08 -12.78 -32.88
N THR A 29 -19.18 -13.19 -32.26
CA THR A 29 -19.37 -13.00 -30.81
C THR A 29 -18.35 -13.83 -30.01
N ASP A 30 -18.06 -15.06 -30.43
CA ASP A 30 -17.07 -15.92 -29.79
C ASP A 30 -15.65 -15.37 -29.93
N ASP A 31 -15.25 -14.95 -31.13
CA ASP A 31 -13.96 -14.29 -31.37
C ASP A 31 -13.82 -13.01 -30.54
N ARG A 32 -14.90 -12.22 -30.43
CA ARG A 32 -14.93 -10.99 -29.63
C ARG A 32 -14.79 -11.26 -28.14
N ASN A 33 -15.50 -12.25 -27.62
CA ASN A 33 -15.38 -12.65 -26.22
C ASN A 33 -13.95 -13.12 -25.95
N LYS A 34 -13.42 -13.98 -26.82
CA LYS A 34 -12.06 -14.51 -26.68
C LYS A 34 -10.98 -13.42 -26.71
N VAL A 35 -11.08 -12.45 -27.61
CA VAL A 35 -10.10 -11.35 -27.66
C VAL A 35 -10.23 -10.42 -26.45
N THR A 36 -11.45 -10.26 -25.91
CA THR A 36 -11.70 -9.54 -24.65
C THR A 36 -11.04 -10.26 -23.48
N ASP A 37 -11.26 -11.57 -23.32
CA ASP A 37 -10.65 -12.38 -22.25
C ASP A 37 -9.11 -12.29 -22.30
N VAL A 38 -8.53 -12.34 -23.50
CA VAL A 38 -7.09 -12.20 -23.70
C VAL A 38 -6.61 -10.79 -23.33
N ALA A 39 -7.38 -9.74 -23.65
CA ALA A 39 -7.07 -8.38 -23.20
C ALA A 39 -7.15 -8.27 -21.66
N GLU A 40 -8.14 -8.90 -21.02
CA GLU A 40 -8.29 -8.94 -19.56
C GLU A 40 -7.10 -9.64 -18.87
N MET A 41 -6.48 -10.64 -19.49
CA MET A 41 -5.23 -11.23 -18.97
C MET A 41 -4.09 -10.21 -18.87
N GLY A 42 -3.99 -9.28 -19.83
CA GLY A 42 -3.02 -8.18 -19.76
C GLY A 42 -3.32 -7.21 -18.62
N ILE A 43 -4.60 -7.00 -18.29
CA ILE A 43 -5.03 -6.21 -17.13
C ILE A 43 -4.55 -6.90 -15.83
N ALA A 44 -4.84 -8.18 -15.66
CA ALA A 44 -4.43 -8.95 -14.48
C ALA A 44 -2.91 -9.01 -14.31
N TYR A 45 -2.18 -9.17 -15.42
CA TYR A 45 -0.72 -9.10 -15.43
C TYR A 45 -0.21 -7.76 -14.89
N TYR A 46 -0.76 -6.64 -15.40
CA TYR A 46 -0.31 -5.32 -14.99
C TYR A 46 -0.76 -4.96 -13.56
N GLN A 47 -1.94 -5.41 -13.13
CA GLN A 47 -2.40 -5.28 -11.75
C GLN A 47 -1.42 -5.95 -10.77
N THR A 48 -0.95 -7.15 -11.11
CA THR A 48 0.03 -7.89 -10.30
C THR A 48 1.33 -7.09 -10.16
N LEU A 49 1.81 -6.50 -11.26
CA LEU A 49 2.98 -5.63 -11.24
C LEU A 49 2.75 -4.40 -10.33
N VAL A 50 1.61 -3.72 -10.47
CA VAL A 50 1.27 -2.55 -9.65
C VAL A 50 1.22 -2.91 -8.16
N ASN A 51 0.59 -4.03 -7.79
CA ASN A 51 0.55 -4.49 -6.40
C ASN A 51 1.96 -4.70 -5.81
N GLN A 52 2.88 -5.31 -6.58
CA GLN A 52 4.27 -5.47 -6.14
C GLN A 52 5.00 -4.13 -5.97
N LEU A 53 4.70 -3.15 -6.82
CA LEU A 53 5.28 -1.81 -6.75
C LEU A 53 4.74 -1.02 -5.55
N VAL A 54 3.44 -1.17 -5.22
CA VAL A 54 2.84 -0.56 -4.03
C VAL A 54 3.59 -0.99 -2.77
N VAL A 55 3.77 -2.30 -2.53
CA VAL A 55 4.47 -2.81 -1.34
C VAL A 55 5.89 -2.23 -1.23
N LYS A 56 6.66 -2.25 -2.33
CA LYS A 56 8.02 -1.68 -2.35
C LYS A 56 8.04 -0.17 -2.12
N ALA A 57 7.04 0.55 -2.64
CA ALA A 57 6.92 1.98 -2.46
C ALA A 57 6.58 2.34 -1.02
N GLU A 58 5.72 1.57 -0.34
CA GLU A 58 5.42 1.74 1.08
C GLU A 58 6.66 1.60 1.94
N GLU A 59 7.44 0.52 1.76
CA GLU A 59 8.68 0.31 2.51
C GLU A 59 9.68 1.46 2.30
N ALA A 60 9.83 1.91 1.05
CA ALA A 60 10.74 3.00 0.71
C ALA A 60 10.29 4.36 1.25
N ALA A 61 8.98 4.63 1.20
CA ALA A 61 8.38 5.87 1.71
C ALA A 61 8.50 5.95 3.23
N THR A 62 8.19 4.86 3.92
CA THR A 62 8.30 4.72 5.38
C THR A 62 9.70 5.09 5.86
N LYS A 63 10.74 4.48 5.26
CA LYS A 63 12.15 4.80 5.57
C LYS A 63 12.50 6.24 5.30
N LYS A 64 12.09 6.78 4.13
CA LYS A 64 12.38 8.16 3.76
C LYS A 64 11.71 9.16 4.70
N THR A 65 10.42 8.99 4.99
CA THR A 65 9.68 9.89 5.87
C THR A 65 10.22 9.82 7.29
N ALA A 66 10.58 8.64 7.78
CA ALA A 66 11.24 8.51 9.08
C ALA A 66 12.53 9.32 9.19
N ILE A 67 13.37 9.31 8.16
CA ILE A 67 14.60 10.11 8.10
C ILE A 67 14.29 11.61 8.05
N ASP A 68 13.35 12.01 7.19
CA ASP A 68 12.96 13.42 7.01
C ASP A 68 12.37 13.99 8.32
N VAL A 69 11.49 13.25 8.99
CA VAL A 69 10.89 13.62 10.28
C VAL A 69 11.93 13.65 11.39
N LYS A 70 12.82 12.66 11.47
CA LYS A 70 13.92 12.69 12.45
C LYS A 70 14.79 13.95 12.26
N THR A 71 15.14 14.26 11.01
CA THR A 71 15.94 15.44 10.68
C THR A 71 15.25 16.72 11.11
N GLN A 72 13.94 16.83 10.92
CA GLN A 72 13.16 17.97 11.38
C GLN A 72 13.14 18.06 12.91
N ILE A 73 12.90 16.95 13.61
CA ILE A 73 12.90 16.90 15.08
C ILE A 73 14.26 17.32 15.63
N ASP A 74 15.36 16.79 15.08
CA ASP A 74 16.72 17.17 15.49
C ASP A 74 16.94 18.70 15.32
N GLN A 75 16.46 19.29 14.23
CA GLN A 75 16.56 20.73 13.97
C GLN A 75 15.70 21.58 14.93
N GLU A 76 14.49 21.12 15.24
CA GLU A 76 13.57 21.82 16.14
C GLU A 76 14.02 21.74 17.61
N MET A 77 14.60 20.61 18.02
CA MET A 77 15.25 20.43 19.32
C MET A 77 16.43 21.38 19.50
N LEU A 78 17.29 21.54 18.49
CA LEU A 78 18.37 22.54 18.50
C LEU A 78 17.84 23.98 18.65
N GLN A 79 16.65 24.25 18.13
CA GLN A 79 15.98 25.55 18.22
C GLN A 79 15.14 25.74 19.50
N HIS A 80 15.15 24.77 20.42
CA HIS A 80 14.35 24.79 21.66
C HIS A 80 12.84 25.01 21.41
N LYS A 81 12.33 24.55 20.27
CA LYS A 81 10.89 24.63 19.97
C LYS A 81 10.13 23.61 20.79
N SER A 82 8.94 23.99 21.26
CA SER A 82 8.11 23.17 22.16
C SER A 82 7.21 22.15 21.44
N ARG A 83 7.12 22.17 20.10
CA ARG A 83 6.29 21.25 19.32
C ARG A 83 7.09 20.77 18.11
N LEU A 84 7.25 19.45 18.00
CA LEU A 84 8.35 18.82 17.24
C LEU A 84 8.02 18.41 15.79
N ILE A 85 6.75 18.50 15.38
CA ILE A 85 6.16 18.36 14.01
C ILE A 85 4.66 18.06 14.23
N THR A 86 3.78 18.39 13.29
CA THR A 86 2.36 18.01 13.41
C THR A 86 2.05 16.71 12.66
N ASP A 87 1.06 15.97 13.15
CA ASP A 87 0.53 14.75 12.52
C ASP A 87 0.21 14.95 11.04
N ALA A 88 -0.47 16.05 10.72
CA ALA A 88 -0.80 16.42 9.34
C ALA A 88 0.47 16.57 8.47
N GLN A 89 1.54 17.18 9.00
CA GLN A 89 2.79 17.30 8.25
C GLN A 89 3.46 15.94 8.01
N ILE A 90 3.43 15.04 8.99
CA ILE A 90 3.96 13.68 8.84
C ILE A 90 3.19 12.95 7.74
N VAL A 91 1.86 12.99 7.76
CA VAL A 91 1.00 12.34 6.76
C VAL A 91 1.23 12.89 5.36
N LEU A 92 1.27 14.22 5.19
CA LEU A 92 1.52 14.83 3.88
C LEU A 92 2.92 14.46 3.34
N THR A 93 3.92 14.42 4.23
CA THR A 93 5.29 14.01 3.86
C THR A 93 5.35 12.54 3.48
N TYR A 94 4.63 11.68 4.19
CA TYR A 94 4.50 10.25 3.87
C TYR A 94 3.81 10.03 2.53
N ASN A 95 2.63 10.61 2.30
CA ASN A 95 1.87 10.44 1.07
C ASN A 95 2.67 10.90 -0.16
N ARG A 96 3.34 12.06 -0.04
CA ARG A 96 4.23 12.55 -1.10
C ARG A 96 5.41 11.60 -1.34
N SER A 97 6.05 11.11 -0.26
CA SER A 97 7.17 10.17 -0.37
C SER A 97 6.73 8.86 -1.01
N PHE A 98 5.55 8.36 -0.68
CA PHE A 98 4.96 7.18 -1.29
C PHE A 98 4.75 7.34 -2.78
N CYS A 99 4.03 8.38 -3.22
CA CYS A 99 3.79 8.56 -4.64
C CYS A 99 5.10 8.70 -5.44
N GLU A 100 6.04 9.50 -4.96
CA GLU A 100 7.32 9.70 -5.66
C GLU A 100 8.11 8.38 -5.76
N LYS A 101 8.10 7.57 -4.70
CA LYS A 101 8.74 6.24 -4.72
C LYS A 101 8.01 5.26 -5.62
N PHE A 102 6.68 5.25 -5.62
CA PHE A 102 5.89 4.44 -6.53
C PHE A 102 6.20 4.78 -7.98
N LYS A 103 6.16 6.07 -8.34
CA LYS A 103 6.49 6.57 -9.68
C LYS A 103 7.89 6.16 -10.12
N GLN A 104 8.88 6.34 -9.24
CA GLN A 104 10.26 5.93 -9.48
C GLN A 104 10.36 4.42 -9.75
N LEU A 105 9.82 3.59 -8.85
CA LEU A 105 9.86 2.13 -8.95
C LEU A 105 9.10 1.61 -10.17
N GLN A 106 7.98 2.23 -10.52
CA GLN A 106 7.23 1.92 -11.73
C GLN A 106 8.09 2.12 -12.97
N GLN A 107 8.74 3.29 -13.08
CA GLN A 107 9.62 3.61 -14.20
C GLN A 107 10.81 2.64 -14.27
N GLU A 108 11.47 2.37 -13.14
CA GLU A 108 12.61 1.44 -13.05
C GLU A 108 12.20 0.01 -13.43
N SER A 109 11.08 -0.48 -12.90
CA SER A 109 10.60 -1.83 -13.17
C SER A 109 10.19 -2.02 -14.63
N LEU A 110 9.59 -1.01 -15.26
CA LEU A 110 9.23 -1.07 -16.68
C LEU A 110 10.48 -0.95 -17.57
N ALA A 111 11.44 -0.10 -17.21
CA ALA A 111 12.69 0.04 -17.97
C ALA A 111 13.62 -1.18 -17.85
N ALA A 112 13.62 -1.85 -16.69
CA ALA A 112 14.42 -3.06 -16.47
C ALA A 112 13.81 -4.31 -17.10
N ASN A 113 12.51 -4.32 -17.38
CA ASN A 113 11.83 -5.46 -17.99
C ASN A 113 12.05 -5.46 -19.51
N THR A 114 12.79 -6.44 -20.01
CA THR A 114 13.09 -6.58 -21.45
C THR A 114 11.84 -6.77 -22.33
N ASN A 115 10.71 -7.12 -21.74
CA ASN A 115 9.45 -7.19 -22.45
C ASN A 115 8.79 -5.83 -22.63
N PHE A 116 9.28 -4.75 -22.01
CA PHE A 116 8.75 -3.40 -22.20
C PHE A 116 9.73 -2.54 -22.98
N LYS A 117 9.17 -1.71 -23.87
CA LYS A 117 9.87 -0.71 -24.64
C LYS A 117 9.36 0.67 -24.27
N LYS A 118 10.27 1.57 -23.95
CA LYS A 118 9.95 2.98 -23.74
C LYS A 118 9.45 3.61 -25.04
N ILE A 119 8.24 4.16 -25.03
CA ILE A 119 7.66 4.92 -26.15
C ILE A 119 8.00 6.40 -26.01
N ASN A 120 7.83 6.93 -24.80
CA ASN A 120 8.21 8.30 -24.41
C ASN A 120 8.54 8.31 -22.90
N ASP A 121 8.74 9.47 -22.30
CA ASP A 121 9.10 9.59 -20.87
C ASP A 121 8.03 9.08 -19.89
N GLN A 122 6.77 9.00 -20.32
CA GLN A 122 5.63 8.62 -19.50
C GLN A 122 4.94 7.33 -19.96
N THR A 123 5.35 6.72 -21.06
CA THR A 123 4.65 5.57 -21.65
C THR A 123 5.61 4.45 -22.03
N TYR A 124 5.28 3.24 -21.59
CA TYR A 124 5.99 2.00 -21.93
C TYR A 124 5.00 1.02 -22.56
N GLU A 125 5.42 0.33 -23.61
CA GLU A 125 4.60 -0.68 -24.29
C GLU A 125 5.29 -2.03 -24.21
N SER A 126 4.55 -3.09 -23.85
CA SER A 126 5.09 -4.43 -23.83
C SER A 126 5.13 -5.09 -25.21
N ASN A 127 6.03 -6.06 -25.38
CA ASN A 127 5.92 -7.08 -26.42
C ASN A 127 4.63 -7.87 -26.22
N PHE A 128 4.20 -8.56 -27.28
CA PHE A 128 3.09 -9.50 -27.18
C PHE A 128 3.48 -10.74 -26.37
N PHE A 129 2.73 -11.01 -25.30
CA PHE A 129 2.77 -12.24 -24.53
C PHE A 129 1.82 -13.25 -25.16
N THR A 130 2.27 -14.49 -25.38
CA THR A 130 1.43 -15.54 -25.95
C THR A 130 0.72 -16.30 -24.83
N VAL A 131 -0.60 -16.39 -24.92
CA VAL A 131 -1.44 -17.18 -24.00
C VAL A 131 -1.54 -18.61 -24.51
N GLU A 132 -2.03 -18.78 -25.74
CA GLU A 132 -2.18 -20.07 -26.41
C GLU A 132 -2.28 -19.87 -27.92
N GLY A 133 -1.49 -20.60 -28.70
CA GLY A 133 -1.50 -20.52 -30.17
C GLY A 133 -1.27 -19.08 -30.67
N GLU A 134 -2.26 -18.52 -31.37
CA GLU A 134 -2.22 -17.15 -31.89
C GLU A 134 -2.80 -16.10 -30.92
N ASN A 135 -3.32 -16.52 -29.76
CA ASN A 135 -3.90 -15.63 -28.76
C ASN A 135 -2.77 -14.95 -27.98
N LYS A 136 -2.71 -13.62 -28.06
CA LYS A 136 -1.64 -12.82 -27.48
C LYS A 136 -2.20 -11.55 -26.87
N TYR A 137 -1.57 -11.04 -25.82
CA TYR A 137 -1.88 -9.73 -25.27
C TYR A 137 -0.63 -8.85 -25.19
N LYS A 138 -0.82 -7.53 -25.16
CA LYS A 138 0.21 -6.54 -24.83
C LYS A 138 -0.35 -5.48 -23.91
N VAL A 139 0.50 -4.84 -23.12
CA VAL A 139 0.14 -3.79 -22.16
C VAL A 139 0.87 -2.50 -22.51
N THR A 140 0.13 -1.40 -22.60
CA THR A 140 0.66 -0.04 -22.65
C THR A 140 0.47 0.60 -21.28
N ALA A 141 1.56 0.79 -20.55
CA ALA A 141 1.56 1.33 -19.20
C ALA A 141 1.91 2.82 -19.22
N ASN A 142 1.12 3.64 -18.52
CA ASN A 142 1.47 5.04 -18.27
C ASN A 142 2.07 5.23 -16.88
N ILE A 143 3.17 5.96 -16.82
CA ILE A 143 3.81 6.38 -15.57
C ILE A 143 2.92 7.44 -14.91
N VAL A 144 2.79 7.36 -13.58
CA VAL A 144 2.08 8.38 -12.81
C VAL A 144 2.71 9.76 -13.08
N ALA A 145 1.91 10.67 -13.63
CA ALA A 145 2.42 11.95 -14.12
C ALA A 145 2.82 12.89 -12.98
N THR A 146 1.94 13.06 -12.00
CA THR A 146 2.07 14.05 -10.92
C THR A 146 1.86 13.40 -9.57
N CYS A 147 2.79 13.61 -8.66
CA CYS A 147 2.62 13.22 -7.28
C CYS A 147 2.10 14.37 -6.44
N THR A 148 0.99 14.12 -5.77
CA THR A 148 0.38 15.02 -4.79
C THR A 148 0.55 14.42 -3.39
N ASP A 149 0.14 15.18 -2.38
CA ASP A 149 -0.01 14.71 -1.00
C ASP A 149 -1.37 14.02 -0.74
N ALA A 150 -2.12 13.74 -1.81
CA ALA A 150 -3.40 13.04 -1.75
C ALA A 150 -3.23 11.58 -1.28
N GLU A 151 -4.28 11.04 -0.68
CA GLU A 151 -4.36 9.64 -0.21
C GLU A 151 -4.75 8.66 -1.32
N SER A 152 -4.83 9.13 -2.57
CA SER A 152 -5.06 8.28 -3.74
C SER A 152 -4.54 8.91 -5.03
N PHE A 153 -4.23 8.07 -6.01
CA PHE A 153 -3.91 8.49 -7.37
C PHE A 153 -4.26 7.40 -8.40
N PRO A 154 -4.61 7.80 -9.64
CA PRO A 154 -4.89 6.84 -10.70
C PRO A 154 -3.61 6.36 -11.39
N VAL A 155 -3.58 5.08 -11.76
CA VAL A 155 -2.58 4.44 -12.62
C VAL A 155 -3.30 3.98 -13.88
N THR A 156 -3.07 4.65 -15.00
CA THR A 156 -3.75 4.34 -16.27
C THR A 156 -2.93 3.40 -17.14
N PHE A 157 -3.61 2.57 -17.92
CA PHE A 157 -3.00 1.64 -18.86
C PHE A 157 -3.98 1.28 -19.98
N GLU A 158 -3.46 0.63 -21.01
CA GLU A 158 -4.24 -0.06 -22.02
C GLU A 158 -3.77 -1.50 -22.13
N SER A 159 -4.69 -2.42 -22.42
CA SER A 159 -4.38 -3.81 -22.71
C SER A 159 -4.98 -4.19 -24.05
N THR A 160 -4.14 -4.62 -24.99
CA THR A 160 -4.60 -5.09 -26.31
C THR A 160 -4.53 -6.59 -26.37
N GLY A 161 -5.70 -7.24 -26.47
CA GLY A 161 -5.83 -8.64 -26.85
C GLY A 161 -5.80 -8.80 -28.37
N LYS A 162 -5.23 -9.91 -28.83
CA LYS A 162 -5.14 -10.29 -30.23
C LYS A 162 -5.38 -11.80 -30.36
N THR A 163 -6.28 -12.19 -31.25
CA THR A 163 -6.45 -13.57 -31.70
C THR A 163 -6.01 -13.69 -33.17
N ALA A 164 -6.25 -14.84 -33.80
CA ALA A 164 -6.06 -15.01 -35.24
C ALA A 164 -6.90 -14.03 -36.07
N ASN A 165 -8.12 -13.75 -35.62
CA ASN A 165 -9.15 -13.08 -36.41
C ASN A 165 -9.43 -11.65 -35.95
N GLU A 166 -9.19 -11.33 -34.68
CA GLU A 166 -9.62 -10.06 -34.08
C GLU A 166 -8.55 -9.45 -33.17
N ASN A 167 -8.64 -8.13 -32.99
CA ASN A 167 -7.92 -7.38 -31.97
C ASN A 167 -8.89 -6.50 -31.17
N MET A 168 -8.61 -6.32 -29.89
CA MET A 168 -9.39 -5.44 -29.04
C MET A 168 -8.47 -4.78 -28.03
N THR A 169 -8.64 -3.48 -27.82
CA THR A 169 -7.91 -2.73 -26.79
C THR A 169 -8.89 -2.29 -25.73
N LEU A 170 -8.60 -2.62 -24.49
CA LEU A 170 -9.30 -2.16 -23.31
C LEU A 170 -8.46 -1.05 -22.65
N SER A 171 -9.10 0.05 -22.27
CA SER A 171 -8.45 1.10 -21.47
C SER A 171 -8.84 0.91 -20.01
N GLY A 172 -7.86 0.86 -19.13
CA GLY A 172 -8.07 0.66 -17.70
C GLY A 172 -7.43 1.74 -16.84
N ASN A 173 -7.98 1.92 -15.65
CA ASN A 173 -7.31 2.62 -14.57
C ASN A 173 -7.36 1.80 -13.29
N PHE A 174 -6.25 1.80 -12.56
CA PHE A 174 -6.21 1.37 -11.17
C PHE A 174 -6.23 2.58 -10.26
N VAL A 175 -7.01 2.54 -9.18
CA VAL A 175 -6.92 3.56 -8.12
C VAL A 175 -6.05 2.99 -7.02
N VAL A 176 -4.83 3.53 -6.88
CA VAL A 176 -3.96 3.25 -5.74
C VAL A 176 -4.35 4.22 -4.64
N ALA A 177 -4.83 3.70 -3.52
CA ALA A 177 -5.35 4.50 -2.41
C ALA A 177 -4.94 3.92 -1.06
N LYS A 178 -4.91 4.77 -0.05
CA LYS A 178 -4.79 4.34 1.34
C LYS A 178 -6.10 3.69 1.78
N SER A 179 -6.02 2.47 2.31
CA SER A 179 -7.19 1.73 2.77
C SER A 179 -7.10 1.42 4.25
N ASN A 180 -8.15 1.73 5.00
CA ASN A 180 -8.27 1.44 6.43
C ASN A 180 -8.45 -0.07 6.75
N ILE A 181 -8.20 -0.95 5.78
CA ILE A 181 -8.35 -2.38 5.96
C ILE A 181 -7.21 -2.89 6.85
N LEU A 182 -7.58 -3.38 8.04
CA LEU A 182 -6.69 -4.16 8.90
C LEU A 182 -6.46 -5.53 8.28
N ASN A 183 -5.46 -5.61 7.41
CA ASN A 183 -5.12 -6.77 6.58
C ASN A 183 -4.61 -8.00 7.37
N ARG A 184 -4.22 -7.85 8.64
CA ARG A 184 -3.57 -8.90 9.44
C ARG A 184 -4.42 -9.46 10.60
N ILE A 185 -5.70 -9.11 10.69
CA ILE A 185 -6.57 -9.65 11.75
C ILE A 185 -6.63 -11.18 11.63
N GLY A 186 -6.43 -11.88 12.75
CA GLY A 186 -6.42 -13.34 12.80
C GLY A 186 -5.07 -13.97 12.45
N GLU A 187 -4.10 -13.20 11.97
CA GLU A 187 -2.73 -13.68 11.81
C GLU A 187 -2.04 -13.90 13.16
N GLN A 188 -0.97 -14.69 13.16
CA GLN A 188 -0.09 -14.79 14.32
C GLN A 188 0.62 -13.46 14.57
N GLY A 189 0.69 -13.09 15.85
CA GLY A 189 1.46 -11.95 16.31
C GLY A 189 2.95 -12.12 16.02
N PRO A 190 3.70 -10.99 16.01
CA PRO A 190 5.11 -10.99 15.65
C PRO A 190 5.93 -11.95 16.52
N ASN A 191 6.86 -12.67 15.90
CA ASN A 191 7.72 -13.63 16.58
C ASN A 191 8.76 -12.92 17.45
N LEU A 192 8.52 -12.88 18.76
CA LEU A 192 9.41 -12.27 19.75
C LEU A 192 10.83 -12.86 19.78
N SER A 193 11.01 -14.07 19.25
CA SER A 193 12.33 -14.70 19.16
C SER A 193 13.29 -13.90 18.29
N VAL A 194 12.78 -13.15 17.30
CA VAL A 194 13.58 -12.26 16.44
C VAL A 194 14.18 -11.10 17.25
N PHE A 195 13.54 -10.71 18.35
CA PHE A 195 13.98 -9.62 19.25
C PHE A 195 14.83 -10.11 20.42
N SER A 196 14.94 -11.43 20.63
CA SER A 196 15.48 -12.04 21.86
C SER A 196 17.01 -12.01 22.00
N LEU A 197 17.75 -11.43 21.04
CA LEU A 197 19.20 -11.67 20.91
C LEU A 197 20.10 -10.42 20.87
N ILE A 198 19.59 -9.19 20.97
CA ILE A 198 20.43 -8.00 20.74
C ILE A 198 20.13 -6.89 21.77
N ASN A 199 21.10 -6.64 22.66
CA ASN A 199 21.22 -5.49 23.59
C ASN A 199 19.93 -5.10 24.34
N GLN A 200 19.59 -5.87 25.37
CA GLN A 200 18.65 -5.43 26.40
C GLN A 200 19.22 -4.18 27.09
N LEU A 201 18.54 -3.04 26.93
CA LEU A 201 18.91 -1.79 27.57
C LEU A 201 17.80 -1.36 28.53
N ASP A 202 18.20 -1.00 29.75
CA ASP A 202 17.42 -0.10 30.59
C ASP A 202 17.89 1.32 30.28
N LEU A 203 16.98 2.17 29.79
CA LEU A 203 17.30 3.51 29.35
C LEU A 203 16.52 4.53 30.16
N GLN A 204 17.24 5.46 30.78
CA GLN A 204 16.67 6.67 31.36
C GLN A 204 17.29 7.88 30.67
N LEU A 205 16.46 8.64 29.94
CA LEU A 205 16.85 9.93 29.39
C LEU A 205 16.14 11.02 30.19
N THR A 206 16.87 12.08 30.55
CA THR A 206 16.30 13.20 31.29
C THR A 206 16.81 14.54 30.76
N GLY A 207 16.03 15.61 30.89
CA GLY A 207 16.47 16.93 30.48
C GLY A 207 16.31 17.17 28.97
N ASN A 208 17.42 17.32 28.24
CA ASN A 208 17.45 17.66 26.81
C ASN A 208 18.20 16.60 25.97
N ASP A 209 18.26 15.35 26.44
CA ASP A 209 19.01 14.29 25.76
C ASP A 209 18.35 13.85 24.46
N VAL A 210 19.16 13.64 23.41
CA VAL A 210 18.74 13.05 22.14
C VAL A 210 19.60 11.83 21.85
N LEU A 211 18.95 10.66 21.71
CA LEU A 211 19.62 9.40 21.39
C LEU A 211 19.05 8.82 20.10
N SER A 212 19.93 8.44 19.17
CA SER A 212 19.57 7.64 18.01
C SER A 212 20.30 6.31 18.04
N THR A 213 19.57 5.22 17.88
CA THR A 213 20.10 3.88 18.11
C THR A 213 19.41 2.82 17.26
N ASN A 214 20.09 1.70 17.04
CA ASN A 214 19.56 0.53 16.34
C ASN A 214 19.07 -0.54 17.33
N ILE A 215 18.68 -0.14 18.56
CA ILE A 215 18.23 -1.09 19.59
C ILE A 215 16.96 -1.80 19.12
N ILE A 216 16.96 -3.12 19.25
CA ILE A 216 15.87 -4.00 18.86
C ILE A 216 15.00 -4.36 20.07
N ALA A 217 15.53 -4.30 21.30
CA ALA A 217 14.77 -4.59 22.52
C ALA A 217 15.05 -3.58 23.66
N LEU A 218 14.03 -2.83 24.09
CA LEU A 218 14.04 -1.93 25.24
C LEU A 218 13.25 -2.59 26.39
N LEU A 219 13.93 -2.95 27.49
CA LEU A 219 13.26 -3.61 28.61
C LEU A 219 12.52 -2.60 29.48
N ASN A 220 13.21 -1.55 29.91
CA ASN A 220 12.62 -0.45 30.64
C ASN A 220 13.11 0.88 30.06
N GLY A 221 12.22 1.60 29.39
CA GLY A 221 12.44 2.96 28.90
C GLY A 221 11.74 3.97 29.79
N THR A 222 12.45 4.97 30.26
CA THR A 222 11.85 6.15 30.90
C THR A 222 12.43 7.40 30.27
N LEU A 223 11.61 8.13 29.52
CA LEU A 223 11.98 9.38 28.86
C LEU A 223 11.23 10.53 29.56
N LEU A 224 12.00 11.43 30.19
CA LEU A 224 11.44 12.52 31.01
C LEU A 224 11.95 13.89 30.54
N GLY A 225 11.05 14.86 30.42
CA GLY A 225 11.41 16.21 29.98
C GLY A 225 11.62 16.26 28.46
N ASN A 226 12.35 17.27 27.95
CA ASN A 226 12.58 17.49 26.51
C ASN A 226 13.57 16.46 25.92
N THR A 227 13.29 15.17 26.09
CA THR A 227 14.16 14.08 25.64
C THR A 227 13.59 13.44 24.39
N PHE A 228 14.46 12.91 23.53
CA PHE A 228 14.01 12.26 22.31
C PHE A 228 14.82 10.99 22.02
N LEU A 229 14.12 9.87 21.87
CA LEU A 229 14.71 8.60 21.45
C LEU A 229 14.27 8.28 20.02
N SER A 230 15.23 8.02 19.14
CA SER A 230 14.98 7.55 17.78
C SER A 230 15.56 6.15 17.58
N ILE A 231 14.69 5.17 17.29
CA ILE A 231 15.05 3.80 16.97
C ILE A 231 14.91 3.59 15.47
N THR A 232 16.00 3.19 14.80
CA THR A 232 16.09 3.11 13.32
C THR A 232 15.52 1.82 12.72
N ASN A 233 15.19 0.84 13.54
CA ASN A 233 14.68 -0.48 13.13
C ASN A 233 13.37 -0.80 13.85
N GLU A 234 12.89 -2.03 13.66
CA GLU A 234 11.84 -2.62 14.50
C GLU A 234 12.24 -2.63 15.98
N ALA A 235 11.26 -2.49 16.87
CA ALA A 235 11.52 -2.41 18.30
C ALA A 235 10.54 -3.27 19.11
N TYR A 236 11.08 -4.06 20.02
CA TYR A 236 10.31 -4.65 21.12
C TYR A 236 10.53 -3.82 22.39
N ILE A 237 9.45 -3.28 22.93
CA ILE A 237 9.46 -2.37 24.08
C ILE A 237 8.64 -3.01 25.18
N LYS A 238 9.31 -3.51 26.21
CA LYS A 238 8.62 -4.18 27.32
C LYS A 238 7.92 -3.16 28.21
N ILE A 239 8.61 -2.13 28.68
CA ILE A 239 8.00 -1.03 29.44
C ILE A 239 8.52 0.29 28.88
N LEU A 240 7.61 1.20 28.54
CA LEU A 240 7.95 2.58 28.19
C LEU A 240 7.10 3.58 28.95
N ASN A 241 7.78 4.48 29.66
CA ASN A 241 7.19 5.65 30.30
C ASN A 241 7.64 6.91 29.55
N LEU A 242 6.71 7.59 28.89
CA LEU A 242 6.93 8.90 28.26
C LEU A 242 6.28 9.97 29.12
N SER A 243 7.04 10.93 29.64
CA SER A 243 6.45 12.04 30.39
C SER A 243 7.15 13.38 30.19
N GLY A 244 6.38 14.47 30.25
CA GLY A 244 6.86 15.80 29.86
C GLY A 244 6.85 15.97 28.33
N ASN A 245 7.71 16.82 27.78
CA ASN A 245 7.87 16.96 26.31
C ASN A 245 8.81 15.86 25.74
N ALA A 246 8.63 14.62 26.18
CA ALA A 246 9.49 13.50 25.81
C ALA A 246 8.96 12.81 24.56
N GLY A 247 9.85 12.36 23.67
CA GLY A 247 9.48 11.76 22.40
C GLY A 247 10.13 10.42 22.11
N LEU A 248 9.40 9.53 21.46
CA LEU A 248 9.90 8.31 20.83
C LEU A 248 9.55 8.31 19.35
N LEU A 249 10.54 8.05 18.49
CA LEU A 249 10.36 7.74 17.07
C LEU A 249 10.91 6.35 16.79
N VAL A 250 10.11 5.49 16.17
CA VAL A 250 10.53 4.17 15.69
C VAL A 250 10.30 4.08 14.18
N GLN A 251 11.32 3.65 13.43
CA GLN A 251 11.26 3.62 11.96
C GLN A 251 10.62 2.36 11.37
N GLY A 252 10.27 1.37 12.19
CA GLY A 252 9.66 0.11 11.76
C GLY A 252 8.62 -0.40 12.74
N ASP A 253 8.22 -1.65 12.53
CA ASP A 253 7.23 -2.36 13.36
C ASP A 253 7.63 -2.35 14.84
N THR A 254 6.66 -2.05 15.70
CA THR A 254 6.90 -1.86 17.13
C THR A 254 5.97 -2.69 17.99
N ILE A 255 6.50 -3.41 18.96
CA ILE A 255 5.75 -4.22 19.92
C ILE A 255 5.84 -3.56 21.28
N PHE A 256 4.70 -3.26 21.90
CA PHE A 256 4.62 -2.76 23.28
C PHE A 256 4.01 -3.82 24.19
N ASP A 257 4.77 -4.27 25.20
CA ASP A 257 4.15 -4.99 26.31
C ASP A 257 3.42 -4.03 27.24
N SER A 258 4.00 -2.86 27.50
CA SER A 258 3.47 -1.82 28.39
C SER A 258 3.85 -0.43 27.88
N LEU A 259 2.86 0.45 27.72
CA LEU A 259 3.03 1.84 27.32
C LEU A 259 2.28 2.75 28.29
N SER A 260 3.01 3.68 28.91
CA SER A 260 2.47 4.73 29.76
C SER A 260 2.92 6.08 29.23
N MET A 261 1.96 6.98 29.01
CA MET A 261 2.20 8.33 28.54
C MET A 261 1.59 9.35 29.49
N GLY A 262 2.35 10.39 29.82
CA GLY A 262 1.91 11.51 30.63
C GLY A 262 2.39 12.86 30.10
N GLY A 263 1.64 13.93 30.35
CA GLY A 263 2.01 15.27 29.87
C GLY A 263 1.96 15.40 28.33
N ASN A 264 2.99 16.03 27.75
CA ASN A 264 3.10 16.33 26.30
C ASN A 264 3.95 15.30 25.54
N GLY A 265 3.79 14.02 25.85
CA GLY A 265 4.60 12.96 25.23
C GLY A 265 4.31 12.80 23.75
N THR A 266 5.34 12.52 22.95
CA THR A 266 5.22 12.25 21.51
C THR A 266 5.62 10.80 21.21
N LEU A 267 4.79 10.08 20.46
CA LEU A 267 5.10 8.75 19.95
C LEU A 267 4.90 8.75 18.43
N ILE A 268 5.93 8.41 17.67
CA ILE A 268 5.88 8.31 16.21
C ILE A 268 6.35 6.91 15.81
N VAL A 269 5.54 6.17 15.07
CA VAL A 269 5.91 4.84 14.56
C VAL A 269 5.65 4.76 13.05
N PHE A 270 6.71 4.49 12.30
CA PHE A 270 6.70 4.25 10.87
C PHE A 270 6.61 2.75 10.57
N GLY A 271 5.55 2.11 11.06
CA GLY A 271 5.31 0.67 10.92
C GLY A 271 4.04 0.25 11.64
N ASP A 272 3.79 -1.05 11.67
CA ASP A 272 2.69 -1.62 12.45
C ASP A 272 3.01 -1.57 13.95
N VAL A 273 1.99 -1.39 14.78
CA VAL A 273 2.12 -1.39 16.25
C VAL A 273 1.32 -2.53 16.86
N PHE A 274 1.98 -3.32 17.69
CA PHE A 274 1.41 -4.48 18.38
C PHE A 274 1.40 -4.25 19.88
N PHE A 275 0.23 -4.13 20.48
CA PHE A 275 0.06 -3.98 21.93
C PHE A 275 -0.24 -5.33 22.57
N LYS A 276 0.41 -5.70 23.68
CA LYS A 276 0.03 -6.90 24.44
C LYS A 276 -1.01 -6.63 25.54
N THR A 277 -0.87 -5.56 26.30
CA THR A 277 -1.82 -5.21 27.38
C THR A 277 -2.69 -4.00 27.07
N GLY A 278 -2.49 -3.38 25.89
CA GLY A 278 -3.08 -2.09 25.55
C GLY A 278 -2.18 -0.93 25.98
N ILE A 279 -2.77 0.23 26.26
CA ILE A 279 -2.06 1.40 26.81
C ILE A 279 -2.43 1.50 28.29
N ASP A 280 -1.44 1.32 29.16
CA ASP A 280 -1.68 1.11 30.59
C ASP A 280 -2.09 2.40 31.30
N THR A 281 -1.57 3.55 30.87
CA THR A 281 -1.92 4.84 31.48
C THR A 281 -1.75 5.97 30.48
N LEU A 282 -2.80 6.79 30.35
CA LEU A 282 -2.80 8.06 29.61
C LEU A 282 -3.14 9.17 30.62
N ASN A 283 -2.12 9.82 31.16
CA ASN A 283 -2.26 10.86 32.18
C ASN A 283 -2.05 12.25 31.58
N GLY A 284 -3.14 12.89 31.16
CA GLY A 284 -3.15 14.23 30.55
C GLY A 284 -3.85 14.23 29.19
N ASP A 285 -4.10 15.42 28.64
CA ASP A 285 -4.86 15.60 27.39
C ASP A 285 -3.97 15.89 26.16
N ALA A 286 -2.65 15.95 26.33
CA ALA A 286 -1.75 16.64 25.39
C ALA A 286 -0.64 15.75 24.79
N PHE A 287 -0.86 14.44 24.67
CA PHE A 287 0.06 13.56 23.96
C PHE A 287 -0.24 13.49 22.45
N ASP A 288 0.81 13.36 21.64
CA ASP A 288 0.73 13.22 20.19
C ASP A 288 1.20 11.80 19.80
N VAL A 289 0.34 10.98 19.20
CA VAL A 289 0.61 9.57 18.86
C VAL A 289 0.40 9.33 17.38
N CYS A 290 1.46 9.42 16.60
CA CYS A 290 1.46 9.29 15.16
C CYS A 290 1.91 7.89 14.71
N ILE A 291 0.97 7.04 14.30
CA ILE A 291 1.27 5.72 13.75
C ILE A 291 0.91 5.73 12.27
N ILE A 292 1.84 5.35 11.41
CA ILE A 292 1.65 5.30 9.95
C ILE A 292 1.13 3.94 9.47
N GLY A 293 1.51 2.85 10.14
CA GLY A 293 1.00 1.51 9.88
C GLY A 293 -0.28 1.20 10.63
N ASN A 294 -0.60 -0.08 10.73
CA ASN A 294 -1.79 -0.57 11.42
C ASN A 294 -1.53 -0.79 12.91
N THR A 295 -2.60 -0.80 13.71
CA THR A 295 -2.52 -1.08 15.14
C THR A 295 -3.30 -2.32 15.51
N TYR A 296 -2.67 -3.18 16.31
CA TYR A 296 -3.21 -4.48 16.70
C TYR A 296 -3.09 -4.69 18.21
N LEU A 297 -4.05 -5.42 18.77
CA LEU A 297 -3.95 -6.05 20.08
C LEU A 297 -3.53 -7.51 19.87
N VAL A 298 -2.46 -7.95 20.53
CA VAL A 298 -2.04 -9.35 20.53
C VAL A 298 -2.76 -10.07 21.66
N ASP A 299 -3.61 -11.05 21.33
CA ASP A 299 -4.34 -11.82 22.34
C ASP A 299 -3.46 -12.89 23.03
N SER A 300 -4.05 -13.60 24.00
CA SER A 300 -3.35 -14.65 24.76
C SER A 300 -2.88 -15.83 23.92
N ASN A 301 -3.44 -16.01 22.72
CA ASN A 301 -3.06 -17.06 21.76
C ASN A 301 -2.06 -16.54 20.72
N ASN A 302 -1.44 -15.37 20.97
CA ASN A 302 -0.56 -14.69 20.04
C ASN A 302 -1.25 -14.45 18.69
N THR A 303 -2.52 -14.05 18.68
CA THR A 303 -3.27 -13.75 17.46
C THR A 303 -3.61 -12.26 17.42
N LEU A 304 -3.52 -11.66 16.23
CA LEU A 304 -3.77 -10.24 16.02
C LEU A 304 -5.27 -9.94 16.01
N GLN A 305 -5.68 -9.04 16.89
CA GLN A 305 -7.04 -8.52 17.01
C GLN A 305 -7.06 -7.02 16.69
N PRO A 306 -8.21 -6.47 16.25
CA PRO A 306 -8.37 -5.03 16.16
C PRO A 306 -8.08 -4.38 17.52
N LEU A 307 -7.26 -3.34 17.52
CA LEU A 307 -7.08 -2.54 18.73
C LEU A 307 -8.42 -1.91 19.12
N PRO A 308 -8.90 -2.08 20.37
CA PRO A 308 -10.11 -1.42 20.83
C PRO A 308 -10.02 0.09 20.60
N ASN A 309 -11.14 0.72 20.28
CA ASN A 309 -11.18 2.17 20.11
C ASN A 309 -10.94 2.84 21.48
N TYR A 310 -9.68 3.18 21.77
CA TYR A 310 -9.36 4.03 22.91
C TYR A 310 -9.80 5.44 22.56
N SER A 311 -10.91 5.89 23.13
CA SER A 311 -11.45 7.25 22.97
C SER A 311 -10.42 8.36 23.24
N ASN A 312 -9.33 8.02 23.92
CA ASN A 312 -8.28 8.93 24.33
C ASN A 312 -7.08 8.94 23.36
N LEU A 313 -6.93 7.97 22.46
CA LEU A 313 -5.90 8.03 21.41
C LEU A 313 -6.33 9.02 20.32
N ARG A 314 -6.12 10.32 20.58
CA ARG A 314 -6.69 11.40 19.77
C ARG A 314 -6.11 11.49 18.35
N ASN A 315 -4.95 10.89 18.06
CA ASN A 315 -4.08 11.39 16.98
C ASN A 315 -3.39 10.33 16.10
N VAL A 316 -4.01 9.17 15.81
CA VAL A 316 -3.41 8.19 14.87
C VAL A 316 -3.35 8.76 13.44
N CYS A 317 -2.17 9.26 13.06
CA CYS A 317 -1.89 9.93 11.78
C CYS A 317 -2.29 9.18 10.52
N GLY A 318 -2.02 7.88 10.46
CA GLY A 318 -2.17 7.11 9.25
C GLY A 318 -2.83 5.79 9.57
N LYS A 319 -4.15 5.72 9.42
CA LYS A 319 -4.81 4.41 9.37
C LYS A 319 -4.66 3.86 7.96
N GLY A 320 -4.11 2.66 7.85
CA GLY A 320 -4.17 1.89 6.62
C GLY A 320 -2.89 1.82 5.80
N SER A 321 -2.81 0.76 5.01
CA SER A 321 -1.80 0.56 3.97
C SER A 321 -2.30 1.07 2.63
N TRP A 322 -1.38 1.50 1.78
CA TRP A 322 -1.60 1.71 0.36
C TRP A 322 -1.89 0.37 -0.32
N GLY A 323 -2.85 0.41 -1.24
CA GLY A 323 -3.24 -0.74 -2.03
C GLY A 323 -3.99 -0.29 -3.27
N ILE A 324 -4.31 -1.24 -4.15
CA ILE A 324 -5.37 -1.02 -5.12
C ILE A 324 -6.70 -1.06 -4.36
N ASP A 325 -7.53 -0.03 -4.51
CA ASP A 325 -8.85 0.05 -3.86
C ASP A 325 -9.67 -1.22 -4.21
N PRO A 326 -10.09 -2.05 -3.24
CA PRO A 326 -10.84 -3.26 -3.54
C PRO A 326 -12.27 -3.00 -4.00
N GLU A 327 -12.85 -1.84 -3.70
CA GLU A 327 -14.23 -1.48 -4.06
C GLU A 327 -14.30 -0.77 -5.41
N ASN A 328 -13.33 0.11 -5.70
CA ASN A 328 -13.32 0.94 -6.91
C ASN A 328 -12.00 0.92 -7.69
N GLY A 329 -11.05 0.07 -7.31
CA GLY A 329 -9.66 0.19 -7.76
C GLY A 329 -9.34 -0.41 -9.11
N ILE A 330 -10.34 -0.89 -9.86
CA ILE A 330 -10.17 -1.21 -11.28
C ILE A 330 -11.41 -0.73 -12.05
N ASN A 331 -11.21 0.18 -13.00
CA ASN A 331 -12.25 0.58 -13.93
C ASN A 331 -11.74 0.34 -15.37
N VAL A 332 -12.50 -0.43 -16.14
CA VAL A 332 -12.15 -0.86 -17.51
C VAL A 332 -13.22 -0.38 -18.48
N THR A 333 -12.79 0.28 -19.54
CA THR A 333 -13.64 0.69 -20.67
C THR A 333 -13.43 -0.29 -21.83
N TYR A 334 -14.54 -0.87 -22.33
CA TYR A 334 -14.61 -1.84 -23.42
C TYR A 334 -14.96 -1.21 -24.78
#